data_AF-A0A525IUG7-F1
#
_entry.id   AF-A0A525IUG7-F1
#
_cell.length_a   1.000
_cell.length_b   1.000
_cell.length_c   1.000
_cell.angle_alpha   90.00
_cell.angle_beta   90.00
_cell.angle_gamma   90.00
#
_symmetry.space_group_name_H-M   'P 1'
#
loop_
_entity.id
_entity.type
_entity.pdbx_description
1 polymer ?
#
loop_
_entity_poly.entity_id
_entity_poly.type
_entity_poly.pdbx_seq_one_letter_code
_entity_poly.pdbx_strand_id
1 'polypeptide(L)'
;AHARDELGISEITTARPIQAAGASALSFTVGAVLPLAVVLLAPTAWVLAGVPLAALASLALLGAIGARAGGAAIAKAVVRVTFWGAIAMIVTAGIGRLFGAVV
;
A
#
# COMPACT_ATOMS: atom_id res chain seq x y z
N ALA A 1 -32.01 -19.62 20.66
CA ALA A 1 -30.95 -19.76 19.63
C ALA A 1 -31.16 -18.77 18.48
N HIS A 2 -32.35 -18.67 17.87
CA HIS A 2 -32.61 -17.74 16.75
C HIS A 2 -32.58 -16.23 17.10
N ALA A 3 -32.79 -15.84 18.36
CA ALA A 3 -32.78 -14.41 18.77
C ALA A 3 -31.38 -13.76 18.78
N ARG A 4 -30.29 -14.53 18.70
CA ARG A 4 -28.92 -13.98 18.60
C ARG A 4 -28.57 -13.58 17.17
N ASP A 5 -29.07 -14.33 16.19
CA ASP A 5 -28.82 -14.08 14.76
C ASP A 5 -29.59 -12.85 14.25
N GLU A 6 -30.78 -12.57 14.81
CA GLU A 6 -31.60 -11.39 14.45
C GLU A 6 -31.09 -10.06 15.04
N LEU A 7 -30.30 -10.10 16.12
CA LEU A 7 -29.67 -8.91 16.72
C LEU A 7 -28.33 -8.53 16.07
N GLY A 8 -27.91 -9.26 15.02
CA GLY A 8 -26.64 -9.01 14.33
C GLY A 8 -25.38 -9.30 15.15
N ILE A 9 -25.52 -9.83 16.37
CA ILE A 9 -24.41 -10.23 17.22
C ILE A 9 -24.02 -11.66 16.86
N SER A 10 -23.35 -11.80 15.72
CA SER A 10 -22.60 -13.00 15.40
C SER A 10 -21.25 -12.95 16.11
N GLU A 11 -20.70 -14.04 16.63
CA GLU A 11 -19.32 -14.02 17.19
C GLU A 11 -18.28 -13.60 16.12
N ILE A 12 -18.66 -13.69 14.84
CA ILE A 12 -17.94 -13.21 13.65
C ILE A 12 -17.81 -11.67 13.61
N THR A 13 -18.70 -10.91 14.26
CA THR A 13 -18.68 -9.44 14.27
C THR A 13 -17.77 -8.83 15.35
N THR A 14 -17.07 -9.64 16.14
CA THR A 14 -16.02 -9.08 17.02
C THR A 14 -14.83 -8.66 16.17
N ALA A 15 -14.69 -7.35 15.94
CA ALA A 15 -13.52 -6.81 15.26
C ALA A 15 -12.26 -7.31 15.99
N ARG A 16 -11.31 -7.86 15.23
CA ARG A 16 -9.99 -8.29 15.74
C ARG A 16 -8.94 -7.23 15.39
N PRO A 17 -8.92 -6.05 16.05
CA PRO A 17 -8.13 -4.90 15.62
C PRO A 17 -6.62 -5.18 15.62
N ILE A 18 -6.11 -5.88 16.64
CA ILE A 18 -4.69 -6.22 16.73
C ILE A 18 -4.28 -7.16 15.59
N GLN A 19 -5.14 -8.13 15.24
CA GLN A 19 -4.87 -9.02 14.12
C GLN A 19 -4.90 -8.25 12.78
N ALA A 20 -5.87 -7.36 12.58
CA ALA A 20 -5.97 -6.54 11.38
C ALA A 20 -4.78 -5.58 11.24
N ALA A 21 -4.34 -4.96 12.32
CA ALA A 21 -3.17 -4.10 12.37
C ALA A 21 -1.90 -4.89 12.02
N GLY A 22 -1.71 -6.07 12.63
CA GLY A 22 -0.58 -6.95 12.33
C GLY A 22 -0.54 -7.41 10.87
N ALA A 23 -1.69 -7.84 10.33
CA ALA A 23 -1.81 -8.22 8.93
C ALA A 23 -1.47 -7.04 7.99
N SER A 24 -1.92 -5.83 8.33
CA SER A 24 -1.65 -4.62 7.54
C SER A 24 -0.16 -4.23 7.58
N ALA A 25 0.44 -4.24 8.77
CA ALA A 25 1.86 -3.95 8.95
C ALA A 25 2.74 -4.93 8.16
N LEU A 26 2.45 -6.24 8.24
CA LEU A 26 3.17 -7.25 7.48
C LEU A 26 3.00 -7.06 5.97
N SER A 27 1.77 -6.85 5.50
CA SER A 27 1.50 -6.63 4.08
C SER A 27 2.23 -5.39 3.54
N PHE A 28 2.24 -4.30 4.30
CA PHE A 28 2.96 -3.08 3.95
C PHE A 28 4.48 -3.30 3.90
N THR A 29 5.05 -3.91 4.94
CA THR A 29 6.49 -4.20 5.01
C THR A 29 6.93 -5.11 3.87
N VAL A 30 6.17 -6.17 3.57
CA VAL A 30 6.47 -7.07 2.45
C VAL A 30 6.40 -6.31 1.11
N GLY A 31 5.39 -5.46 0.91
CA GLY A 31 5.30 -4.64 -0.29
C GLY A 31 6.45 -3.65 -0.45
N ALA A 32 7.01 -3.16 0.65
CA ALA A 32 8.13 -2.23 0.66
C ALA A 32 9.49 -2.88 0.37
N VAL A 33 9.60 -4.22 0.35
CA VAL A 33 10.87 -4.93 0.10
C VAL A 33 11.48 -4.52 -1.24
N LEU A 34 10.69 -4.44 -2.31
CA LEU A 34 11.18 -4.07 -3.64
C LEU A 34 11.77 -2.65 -3.71
N PRO A 35 11.06 -1.57 -3.30
CA PRO A 35 11.65 -0.23 -3.31
C PRO A 35 12.85 -0.11 -2.35
N LEU A 36 12.86 -0.81 -1.21
CA LEU A 36 14.03 -0.85 -0.32
C LEU A 36 15.23 -1.54 -0.98
N ALA A 37 15.01 -2.63 -1.71
CA ALA A 37 16.06 -3.28 -2.47
C ALA A 37 16.67 -2.34 -3.52
N VAL A 38 15.85 -1.50 -4.18
CA VAL A 38 16.35 -0.49 -5.13
C VAL A 38 17.24 0.54 -4.43
N VAL A 39 16.86 1.03 -3.24
CA VAL A 39 17.71 1.95 -2.46
C VAL A 39 19.07 1.33 -2.13
N LEU A 40 19.10 0.04 -1.77
CA LEU A 40 20.31 -0.64 -1.31
C LEU A 40 21.24 -1.06 -2.45
N LEU A 41 20.69 -1.39 -3.63
CA LEU A 41 21.43 -2.05 -4.70
C LEU A 41 21.67 -1.16 -5.93
N ALA A 42 20.83 -0.14 -6.16
CA ALA A 42 20.96 0.68 -7.35
C ALA A 42 22.09 1.72 -7.20
N PRO A 43 22.82 2.05 -8.28
CA PRO A 43 23.75 3.18 -8.26
C PRO A 43 23.00 4.48 -7.91
N THR A 44 23.64 5.38 -7.17
CA THR A 44 23.02 6.63 -6.67
C THR A 44 22.29 7.44 -7.75
N ALA A 45 22.85 7.48 -8.97
CA ALA A 45 22.23 8.18 -10.11
C ALA A 45 20.84 7.65 -10.49
N TRP A 46 20.54 6.38 -10.20
CA TRP A 46 19.28 5.73 -10.54
C TRP A 46 18.26 5.73 -9.40
N VAL A 47 18.67 5.99 -8.16
CA VAL A 47 17.78 5.90 -6.98
C VAL A 47 16.57 6.83 -7.11
N LEU A 48 16.79 8.06 -7.59
CA LEU A 48 15.75 9.08 -7.73
C LEU A 48 14.60 8.65 -8.65
N ALA A 49 14.89 7.89 -9.71
CA ALA A 49 13.88 7.37 -10.63
C ALA A 49 13.41 5.95 -10.24
N GLY A 50 14.34 5.12 -9.78
CA GLY A 50 14.10 3.71 -9.50
C GLY A 50 13.17 3.49 -8.31
N VAL A 51 13.31 4.27 -7.23
CA VAL A 51 12.52 4.09 -6.02
C VAL A 51 11.02 4.37 -6.25
N PRO A 52 10.61 5.49 -6.87
CA PRO A 52 9.20 5.71 -7.20
C PRO A 52 8.63 4.63 -8.13
N LEU A 53 9.40 4.19 -9.14
CA LEU A 53 8.95 3.15 -10.07
C LEU A 53 8.74 1.80 -9.35
N ALA A 54 9.69 1.40 -8.52
CA ALA A 54 9.59 0.19 -7.72
C ALA A 54 8.42 0.26 -6.72
N ALA A 55 8.21 1.42 -6.09
CA ALA A 55 7.09 1.62 -5.18
C ALA A 55 5.75 1.54 -5.91
N LEU A 56 5.61 2.14 -7.11
CA LEU A 56 4.40 2.03 -7.92
C LEU A 56 4.14 0.59 -8.38
N ALA A 57 5.19 -0.15 -8.75
CA ALA A 57 5.06 -1.58 -9.08
C ALA A 57 4.58 -2.40 -7.87
N SER A 58 5.15 -2.16 -6.69
CA SER A 58 4.68 -2.78 -5.44
C SER A 58 3.23 -2.42 -5.11
N LEU A 59 2.84 -1.15 -5.27
CA LEU A 59 1.45 -0.71 -5.04
C LEU A 59 0.49 -1.35 -6.03
N ALA A 60 0.87 -1.49 -7.30
CA ALA A 60 0.06 -2.19 -8.30
C ALA A 60 -0.15 -3.66 -7.90
N LEU A 61 0.91 -4.34 -7.47
CA LEU A 61 0.84 -5.73 -7.02
C LEU A 61 -0.05 -5.88 -5.78
N LEU A 62 0.19 -5.06 -4.75
CA LEU A 62 -0.62 -5.08 -3.52
C LEU A 62 -2.07 -4.70 -3.78
N GLY A 63 -2.33 -3.71 -4.64
CA GLY A 63 -3.67 -3.31 -5.07
C GLY A 63 -4.41 -4.44 -5.76
N ALA A 64 -3.73 -5.20 -6.62
CA ALA A 64 -4.30 -6.37 -7.28
C ALA A 64 -4.61 -7.51 -6.30
N ILE A 65 -3.66 -7.83 -5.41
CA ILE A 65 -3.84 -8.87 -4.38
C ILE A 65 -4.98 -8.49 -3.43
N GLY A 66 -5.01 -7.25 -2.93
CA GLY A 66 -6.05 -6.75 -2.04
C GLY A 66 -7.43 -6.74 -2.69
N ALA A 67 -7.52 -6.34 -3.97
CA ALA A 67 -8.77 -6.38 -4.72
C ALA A 67 -9.29 -7.82 -4.90
N ARG A 68 -8.39 -8.75 -5.22
CA ARG A 68 -8.74 -10.17 -5.34
C ARG A 68 -9.21 -10.76 -4.01
N ALA A 69 -8.53 -10.43 -2.90
CA ALA A 69 -8.92 -10.87 -1.57
C ALA A 69 -10.26 -10.27 -1.11
N GLY A 70 -10.55 -9.02 -1.49
CA GLY A 70 -11.77 -8.30 -1.11
C GLY A 70 -12.93 -8.40 -2.11
N GLY A 71 -12.82 -9.19 -3.18
CA GLY A 71 -13.87 -9.35 -4.20
C GLY A 71 -14.14 -8.11 -5.07
N ALA A 72 -13.18 -7.18 -5.16
CA ALA A 72 -13.31 -5.95 -5.95
C ALA A 72 -12.68 -6.09 -7.34
N ALA A 73 -13.03 -5.18 -8.26
CA ALA A 73 -12.44 -5.14 -9.60
C ALA A 73 -10.95 -4.75 -9.53
N ILE A 74 -10.06 -5.68 -9.89
CA ILE A 74 -8.59 -5.54 -9.82
C ILE A 74 -8.12 -4.26 -10.52
N ALA A 75 -8.52 -4.04 -11.78
CA ALA A 75 -8.06 -2.89 -12.56
C ALA A 75 -8.42 -1.55 -11.88
N LYS A 76 -9.63 -1.42 -11.33
CA LYS A 76 -10.06 -0.20 -10.64
C LYS A 76 -9.23 0.03 -9.37
N ALA A 77 -8.96 -1.03 -8.61
CA ALA A 77 -8.17 -0.95 -7.39
C ALA A 77 -6.71 -0.57 -7.67
N VAL A 78 -6.09 -1.21 -8.67
CA VAL A 78 -4.72 -0.93 -9.11
C VAL A 78 -4.60 0.53 -9.57
N VAL A 79 -5.44 0.96 -10.50
CA VAL A 79 -5.40 2.35 -11.01
C VAL A 79 -5.57 3.35 -9.88
N ARG A 80 -6.55 3.13 -8.99
CA ARG A 80 -6.78 4.01 -7.85
C ARG A 80 -5.55 4.12 -6.95
N VAL A 81 -4.95 3.00 -6.54
CA VAL A 81 -3.83 3.03 -5.58
C VAL A 81 -2.56 3.59 -6.21
N THR A 82 -2.24 3.24 -7.46
CA THR A 82 -1.05 3.74 -8.13
C THR A 82 -1.19 5.21 -8.50
N PHE A 83 -2.38 5.66 -8.91
CA PHE A 83 -2.62 7.06 -9.25
C PHE A 83 -2.44 7.97 -8.04
N TRP A 84 -3.11 7.66 -6.92
CA TRP A 84 -2.94 8.46 -5.69
C TRP A 84 -1.53 8.34 -5.12
N GLY A 85 -0.89 7.17 -5.22
CA GLY A 85 0.51 6.99 -4.85
C GLY A 85 1.46 7.87 -5.66
N ALA A 86 1.28 7.95 -6.98
CA ALA A 86 2.08 8.79 -7.86
C ALA A 86 1.90 10.28 -7.55
N ILE A 87 0.66 10.74 -7.33
CA ILE A 87 0.39 12.12 -6.92
C ILE A 87 1.10 12.44 -5.61
N ALA A 88 0.99 11.56 -4.60
CA ALA A 88 1.66 11.76 -3.32
C ALA A 88 3.18 11.90 -3.48
N MET A 89 3.81 11.04 -4.28
CA MET A 89 5.25 11.11 -4.56
C MET A 89 5.66 12.39 -5.30
N ILE A 90 4.86 12.86 -6.25
CA ILE A 90 5.12 14.12 -6.96
C ILE A 90 5.05 15.30 -5.99
N VAL A 91 4.04 15.33 -5.12
CA VAL A 91 3.87 16.38 -4.12
C VAL A 91 5.02 16.38 -3.12
N THR A 92 5.41 15.22 -2.59
CA THR A 92 6.53 15.14 -1.62
C THR A 92 7.86 15.53 -2.26
N ALA A 93 8.13 15.09 -3.49
CA ALA A 93 9.31 15.52 -4.24
C ALA A 93 9.29 17.05 -4.52
N GLY A 94 8.12 17.59 -4.86
CA GLY A 94 7.94 19.03 -5.08
C GLY A 94 8.20 19.85 -3.81
N ILE A 95 7.71 19.40 -2.66
CA ILE A 95 7.98 20.01 -1.35
C ILE A 95 9.49 19.93 -1.05
N GLY A 96 10.12 18.77 -1.24
CA GLY A 96 11.57 18.61 -1.03
C GLY A 96 12.38 19.63 -1.84
N ARG A 97 12.04 19.79 -3.12
CA ARG A 97 12.65 20.80 -3.99
C ARG A 97 12.41 22.24 -3.53
N LEU A 98 11.19 22.56 -3.09
CA LEU A 98 10.82 23.92 -2.66
C LEU A 98 11.62 24.38 -1.43
N PHE A 99 11.87 23.48 -0.48
CA PHE A 99 12.57 23.79 0.76
C PHE A 99 14.08 23.51 0.70
N GLY A 100 14.61 23.17 -0.47
CA GLY A 100 16.02 22.81 -0.63
C GLY A 100 16.43 21.56 0.16
N ALA A 101 15.46 20.75 0.60
CA ALA A 101 15.72 19.47 1.19
C ALA A 101 16.23 18.56 0.06
N VAL A 102 17.49 18.16 0.17
CA VAL A 102 18.08 17.15 -0.72
C VAL A 102 17.36 15.84 -0.43
N VAL A 103 16.39 15.49 -1.27
CA VAL A 103 15.74 14.18 -1.32
C VAL A 103 16.06 13.54 -2.66
#